data_AF-A0A8B7ZMI2-F1
#
_entry.id   AF-A0A8B7ZMI2-F1
#
_cell.length_a   1.000
_cell.length_b   1.000
_cell.length_c   1.000
_cell.angle_alpha   90.00
_cell.angle_beta   90.00
_cell.angle_gamma   90.00
#
_symmetry.space_group_name_H-M   'P 1'
#
loop_
_entity.id
_entity.type
_entity.pdbx_description
1 polymer ?
#
loop_
_entity_poly.entity_id
_entity_poly.type
_entity_poly.pdbx_seq_one_letter_code
_entity_poly.pdbx_strand_id
1 'polypeptide(L)'
;MSRSPLDLSPRGPAVNVAIMSDFLAAPPDLFTVVEGCRRKLRHDPRLVTVCGQSAKFLDSKGGCLAVSNKSELDSITEALLTLPLFFNVFLKRYQKVGNTTVINLGKAAVIVNTQHPHIQDHFKRLLTEAKRLMQRGKRFAVEFNFNKVIEEWMHSAFVSAGLDDADTSCFRRVLYVSMYGRVTVTNHGENVELFTCRDCIKSEGLIVWWVFCFPCCMCVCPIYKLHRALRVTDLGGPVAGVTATAFLPLGEIVGGDWRDWLDVLRTPNRQFALLPLSRAEATVSQGPSVQTMEDSLAAEQLEENRENDNAVLGQ
;
A
#
# COMPACT_ATOMS: atom_id res chain seq x y z
N MET A 1 -3.98 -11.05 30.08
CA MET A 1 -4.84 -10.61 28.96
C MET A 1 -4.55 -11.53 27.78
N SER A 2 -5.53 -12.32 27.35
CA SER A 2 -5.36 -13.28 26.25
C SER A 2 -5.48 -12.54 24.92
N ARG A 3 -4.48 -12.64 24.06
CA ARG A 3 -4.54 -12.14 22.69
C ARG A 3 -5.62 -12.94 21.95
N SER A 4 -6.50 -12.28 21.20
CA SER A 4 -7.30 -13.00 20.21
C SER A 4 -6.36 -13.39 19.07
N PRO A 5 -6.07 -14.68 18.88
CA PRO A 5 -5.12 -15.11 17.86
C PRO A 5 -5.65 -14.74 16.48
N LEU A 6 -4.74 -14.35 15.58
CA LEU A 6 -5.05 -14.11 14.18
C LEU A 6 -5.58 -15.42 13.56
N ASP A 7 -6.87 -15.47 13.21
CA ASP A 7 -7.48 -16.65 12.60
C ASP A 7 -7.14 -16.72 11.11
N LEU A 8 -6.13 -17.53 10.78
CA LEU A 8 -5.71 -17.87 9.43
C LEU A 8 -6.25 -19.23 8.97
N SER A 9 -7.26 -19.78 9.65
CA SER A 9 -7.93 -20.98 9.19
C SER A 9 -8.72 -20.70 7.89
N PRO A 10 -9.11 -21.74 7.12
CA PRO A 10 -9.94 -21.55 5.92
C PRO A 10 -11.29 -20.87 6.17
N ARG A 11 -11.76 -20.82 7.43
CA ARG A 11 -13.01 -20.15 7.81
C ARG A 11 -12.80 -18.74 8.37
N GLY A 12 -11.55 -18.38 8.67
CA GLY A 12 -11.19 -17.07 9.17
C GLY A 12 -11.30 -15.99 8.10
N PRO A 13 -11.08 -14.71 8.46
CA PRO A 13 -11.18 -13.62 7.52
C PRO A 13 -10.16 -13.72 6.37
N ALA A 14 -10.60 -13.36 5.16
CA ALA A 14 -9.76 -13.40 3.95
C ALA A 14 -8.64 -12.35 3.99
N VAL A 15 -8.96 -11.13 4.44
CA VAL A 15 -8.03 -10.02 4.56
C VAL A 15 -8.16 -9.41 5.95
N ASN A 16 -7.05 -9.34 6.66
CA ASN A 16 -6.95 -8.80 8.01
C ASN A 16 -6.14 -7.50 7.94
N VAL A 17 -6.70 -6.41 8.45
CA VAL A 17 -6.09 -5.08 8.42
C VAL A 17 -5.91 -4.56 9.84
N ALA A 18 -4.72 -4.01 10.13
CA ALA A 18 -4.44 -3.28 11.36
C ALA A 18 -3.71 -1.99 11.01
N ILE A 19 -3.96 -0.92 11.76
CA ILE A 19 -3.13 0.28 11.64
C ILE A 19 -1.71 -0.09 12.10
N MET A 20 -0.70 0.43 11.39
CA MET A 20 0.69 0.01 11.60
C MET A 20 1.20 0.33 13.01
N SER A 21 0.72 1.39 13.66
CA SER A 21 1.06 1.71 15.05
C SER A 21 0.61 0.62 16.01
N ASP A 22 -0.64 0.16 15.88
CA ASP A 22 -1.20 -0.90 16.74
C ASP A 22 -0.55 -2.25 16.45
N PHE A 23 -0.30 -2.52 15.17
CA PHE A 23 0.45 -3.71 14.75
C PHE A 23 1.85 -3.76 15.38
N LEU A 24 2.56 -2.63 15.46
CA LEU A 24 3.89 -2.56 16.08
C LEU A 24 3.83 -2.62 17.60
N ALA A 25 2.73 -2.16 18.21
CA ALA A 25 2.53 -2.25 19.66
C ALA A 25 2.27 -3.69 20.12
N ALA A 26 1.54 -4.45 19.31
CA ALA A 26 1.29 -5.87 19.54
C ALA A 26 1.33 -6.64 18.21
N PRO A 27 2.52 -7.07 17.74
CA PRO A 27 2.58 -7.90 16.55
C PRO A 27 1.96 -9.29 16.81
N PRO A 28 1.31 -9.91 15.82
CA PRO A 28 0.99 -11.34 15.87
C PRO A 28 2.25 -12.18 16.00
N ASP A 29 2.12 -13.42 16.49
CA ASP A 29 3.25 -14.31 16.79
C ASP A 29 4.13 -14.67 15.56
N LEU A 30 3.63 -14.39 14.35
CA LEU A 30 4.36 -14.48 13.09
C LEU A 30 5.51 -13.45 12.98
N PHE A 31 5.49 -12.41 13.82
CA PHE A 31 6.42 -11.28 13.77
C PHE A 31 7.07 -11.03 15.12
N THR A 32 8.33 -10.65 15.08
CA THR A 32 9.10 -10.19 16.23
C THR A 32 9.58 -8.76 15.98
N VAL A 33 9.35 -7.87 16.94
CA VAL A 33 9.84 -6.50 16.87
C VAL A 33 11.29 -6.53 17.36
N VAL A 34 12.21 -6.09 16.51
CA VAL A 34 13.62 -5.92 16.88
C VAL A 34 13.80 -4.47 17.31
N GLU A 35 14.18 -4.28 18.57
CA GLU A 35 14.45 -2.95 19.14
C GLU A 35 15.80 -2.43 18.66
N GLY A 36 15.82 -1.16 18.23
CA GLY A 36 16.98 -0.43 17.72
C GLY A 36 16.59 1.02 17.41
N CYS A 37 17.48 1.84 16.83
CA CYS A 37 17.20 3.26 16.52
C CYS A 37 15.94 3.47 15.66
N ARG A 38 15.55 2.45 14.88
CA ARG A 38 14.25 2.37 14.20
C ARG A 38 13.64 1.01 14.51
N ARG A 39 12.40 0.94 15.02
CA ARG A 39 11.68 -0.33 15.22
C ARG A 39 11.57 -1.07 13.88
N LYS A 40 12.27 -2.19 13.76
CA LYS A 40 12.23 -3.09 12.59
C LYS A 40 11.39 -4.32 12.94
N LEU A 41 10.76 -4.90 11.92
CA LEU A 41 10.01 -6.14 12.06
C LEU A 41 10.83 -7.29 11.46
N ARG A 42 11.10 -8.29 12.27
CA ARG A 42 11.61 -9.58 11.81
C ARG A 42 10.43 -10.55 11.71
N HIS A 43 10.46 -11.40 10.70
CA HIS A 43 9.47 -12.44 10.49
C HIS A 43 10.16 -13.77 10.25
N ASP A 44 9.45 -14.87 10.48
CA ASP A 44 9.91 -16.17 10.01
C ASP A 44 9.43 -16.37 8.56
N PRO A 45 10.33 -16.46 7.56
CA PRO A 45 9.95 -16.67 6.17
C PRO A 45 9.24 -18.02 5.92
N ARG A 46 9.26 -18.94 6.89
CA ARG A 46 8.52 -20.21 6.86
C ARG A 46 7.07 -20.06 7.31
N LEU A 47 6.71 -18.94 7.94
CA LEU A 47 5.37 -18.72 8.52
C LEU A 47 4.59 -17.64 7.78
N VAL A 48 5.25 -16.69 7.12
CA VAL A 48 4.60 -15.60 6.39
C VAL A 48 5.45 -15.16 5.20
N THR A 49 4.79 -14.87 4.08
CA THR A 49 5.45 -14.27 2.91
C THR A 49 5.25 -12.76 2.94
N VAL A 50 6.33 -12.01 3.16
CA VAL A 50 6.32 -10.55 3.17
C VAL A 50 6.51 -9.98 1.76
N CYS A 51 5.50 -9.27 1.26
CA CYS A 51 5.47 -8.64 -0.07
C CYS A 51 5.51 -7.10 0.02
N GLY A 52 6.14 -6.55 1.06
CA GLY A 52 6.15 -5.10 1.31
C GLY A 52 7.21 -4.35 0.48
N GLN A 53 6.88 -3.15 -0.02
CA GLN A 53 7.87 -2.29 -0.70
C GLN A 53 8.75 -1.47 0.26
N SER A 54 8.55 -1.57 1.57
CA SER A 54 9.33 -0.78 2.54
C SER A 54 10.58 -1.51 3.03
N ALA A 55 11.70 -0.78 3.16
CA ALA A 55 12.96 -1.22 3.78
C ALA A 55 12.87 -1.68 5.26
N LYS A 56 11.65 -1.76 5.83
CA LYS A 56 11.40 -2.21 7.21
C LYS A 56 11.55 -3.72 7.40
N PHE A 57 11.62 -4.50 6.31
CA PHE A 57 11.79 -5.95 6.32
C PHE A 57 13.03 -6.31 5.50
N LEU A 58 14.03 -6.91 6.15
CA LEU A 58 15.29 -7.28 5.51
C LEU A 58 15.10 -8.34 4.42
N ASP A 59 14.16 -9.27 4.64
CA ASP A 59 13.87 -10.38 3.73
C ASP A 59 12.61 -10.14 2.88
N SER A 60 12.23 -8.88 2.64
CA SER A 60 11.05 -8.60 1.81
C SER A 60 11.28 -9.09 0.38
N LYS A 61 10.29 -9.81 -0.17
CA LYS A 61 10.31 -10.18 -1.59
C LYS A 61 9.86 -9.02 -2.51
N GLY A 62 9.49 -7.89 -1.94
CA GLY A 62 8.97 -6.73 -2.67
C GLY A 62 7.57 -6.97 -3.25
N GLY A 63 7.12 -6.04 -4.10
CA GLY A 63 5.84 -6.15 -4.80
C GLY A 63 5.92 -6.98 -6.10
N CYS A 64 7.13 -7.28 -6.58
CA CYS A 64 7.39 -7.97 -7.84
C CYS A 64 8.20 -9.25 -7.61
N LEU A 65 7.62 -10.38 -7.93
CA LEU A 65 8.26 -11.69 -7.90
C LEU A 65 8.63 -12.10 -9.33
N ALA A 66 9.86 -11.79 -9.73
CA ALA A 66 10.39 -12.17 -11.03
C ALA A 66 10.76 -13.67 -11.04
N VAL A 67 10.35 -14.39 -12.09
CA VAL A 67 10.67 -15.81 -12.29
C VAL A 67 11.29 -16.06 -13.66
N SER A 68 12.39 -16.79 -13.67
CA SER A 68 13.17 -17.10 -14.88
C SER A 68 12.82 -18.48 -15.44
N ASN A 69 12.42 -19.42 -14.59
CA ASN A 69 12.12 -20.80 -14.97
C ASN A 69 10.90 -21.37 -14.23
N LYS A 70 10.44 -22.54 -14.70
CA LYS A 70 9.25 -23.22 -14.15
C LYS A 70 9.43 -23.64 -12.68
N SER A 71 10.65 -23.99 -12.26
CA SER A 71 10.92 -24.41 -10.88
C SER A 71 10.76 -23.25 -9.90
N GLU A 72 11.23 -22.05 -10.27
CA GLU A 72 11.02 -20.83 -9.48
C GLU A 72 9.53 -20.48 -9.39
N LEU A 73 8.79 -20.59 -10.50
CA LEU A 73 7.35 -20.37 -10.50
C LEU A 73 6.62 -21.38 -9.60
N ASP A 74 7.02 -22.65 -9.62
CA ASP A 74 6.45 -23.70 -8.76
C ASP A 74 6.74 -23.42 -7.28
N SER A 75 7.96 -22.99 -6.94
CA SER A 75 8.35 -22.62 -5.59
C SER A 75 7.58 -21.40 -5.06
N ILE A 76 7.42 -20.36 -5.90
CA ILE A 76 6.61 -19.19 -5.55
C ILE A 76 5.14 -19.55 -5.43
N THR A 77 4.62 -20.41 -6.31
CA THR A 77 3.24 -20.87 -6.26
C THR A 77 2.96 -21.60 -4.95
N GLU A 78 3.86 -22.49 -4.53
CA GLU A 78 3.76 -23.18 -3.25
C GLU A 78 3.76 -22.18 -2.08
N ALA A 79 4.70 -21.25 -2.04
CA ALA A 79 4.76 -20.23 -0.98
C ALA A 79 3.49 -19.37 -0.90
N LEU A 80 2.98 -18.89 -2.05
CA LEU A 80 1.78 -18.06 -2.12
C LEU A 80 0.49 -18.81 -1.76
N LEU A 81 0.47 -20.13 -1.87
CA LEU A 81 -0.70 -20.97 -1.55
C LEU A 81 -0.67 -21.57 -0.15
N THR A 82 0.50 -21.63 0.48
CA THR A 82 0.71 -22.24 1.80
C THR A 82 0.81 -21.20 2.90
N LEU A 83 1.46 -20.08 2.64
CA LEU A 83 1.75 -19.06 3.66
C LEU A 83 0.85 -17.83 3.49
N PRO A 84 0.41 -17.20 4.58
CA PRO A 84 -0.24 -15.89 4.51
C PRO A 84 0.68 -14.85 3.86
N LEU A 85 0.08 -13.84 3.23
CA LEU A 85 0.82 -12.71 2.68
C LEU A 85 0.75 -11.52 3.63
N PHE A 86 1.86 -10.81 3.76
CA PHE A 86 1.90 -9.55 4.50
C PHE A 86 2.26 -8.38 3.57
N PHE A 87 1.51 -7.29 3.72
CA PHE A 87 1.76 -6.01 3.06
C PHE A 87 1.86 -4.87 4.07
N ASN A 88 2.75 -3.92 3.79
CA ASN A 88 2.75 -2.60 4.42
C ASN A 88 2.13 -1.61 3.43
N VAL A 89 0.90 -1.21 3.72
CA VAL A 89 0.05 -0.45 2.81
C VAL A 89 0.01 1.02 3.23
N PHE A 90 0.06 1.91 2.25
CA PHE A 90 -0.13 3.34 2.46
C PHE A 90 -1.56 3.74 2.15
N LEU A 91 -2.21 4.42 3.10
CA LEU A 91 -3.59 4.84 3.01
C LEU A 91 -3.68 6.35 2.85
N LYS A 92 -4.58 6.80 1.96
CA LYS A 92 -4.94 8.22 1.81
C LYS A 92 -6.45 8.37 1.82
N ARG A 93 -6.93 9.38 2.54
CA ARG A 93 -8.30 9.88 2.43
C ARG A 93 -8.24 11.34 2.04
N TYR A 94 -8.83 11.65 0.89
CA TYR A 94 -8.98 13.01 0.40
C TYR A 94 -10.40 13.46 0.72
N GLN A 95 -10.54 14.61 1.37
CA GLN A 95 -11.84 15.20 1.67
C GLN A 95 -11.89 16.64 1.18
N LYS A 96 -12.82 16.94 0.26
CA LYS A 96 -13.03 18.31 -0.24
C LYS A 96 -14.02 19.05 0.65
N VAL A 97 -13.55 20.12 1.28
CA VAL A 97 -14.32 21.04 2.12
C VAL A 97 -14.24 22.43 1.50
N GLY A 98 -15.27 22.80 0.72
CA GLY A 98 -15.27 24.03 -0.08
C GLY A 98 -14.15 24.00 -1.13
N ASN A 99 -13.23 24.97 -1.03
CA ASN A 99 -12.04 25.09 -1.89
C ASN A 99 -10.79 24.43 -1.29
N THR A 100 -10.90 23.83 -0.10
CA THR A 100 -9.78 23.16 0.56
C THR A 100 -9.92 21.65 0.42
N THR A 101 -8.81 20.98 0.10
CA THR A 101 -8.72 19.51 0.13
C THR A 101 -7.91 19.09 1.35
N VAL A 102 -8.56 18.42 2.29
CA VAL A 102 -7.92 17.80 3.45
C VAL A 102 -7.42 16.41 3.03
N ILE A 103 -6.16 16.10 3.34
CA ILE A 103 -5.56 14.80 3.02
C ILE A 103 -5.13 14.15 4.33
N ASN A 104 -5.82 13.08 4.72
CA ASN A 104 -5.40 12.22 5.83
C ASN A 104 -4.51 11.11 5.28
N LEU A 105 -3.36 10.89 5.92
CA LEU A 105 -2.37 9.88 5.54
C LEU A 105 -2.28 8.83 6.65
N GLY A 106 -2.20 7.56 6.27
CA GLY A 106 -2.07 6.44 7.20
C GLY A 106 -1.19 5.34 6.66
N LYS A 107 -0.76 4.44 7.55
CA LYS A 107 -0.07 3.19 7.19
C LYS A 107 -0.78 2.03 7.85
N ALA A 108 -1.01 0.96 7.11
CA ALA A 108 -1.67 -0.25 7.61
C ALA A 108 -0.81 -1.49 7.35
N ALA A 109 -0.85 -2.41 8.30
CA ALA A 109 -0.41 -3.78 8.14
C ALA A 109 -1.59 -4.60 7.58
N VAL A 110 -1.38 -5.27 6.47
CA VAL A 110 -2.42 -6.12 5.84
C VAL A 110 -1.90 -7.54 5.76
N ILE A 111 -2.63 -8.47 6.36
CA ILE A 111 -2.37 -9.91 6.28
C ILE A 111 -3.48 -10.57 5.46
N VAL A 112 -3.11 -11.18 4.35
CA VAL A 112 -4.02 -11.96 3.51
C VAL A 112 -3.93 -13.43 3.90
N ASN A 113 -5.07 -14.00 4.25
CA ASN A 113 -5.23 -15.42 4.51
C ASN A 113 -5.32 -16.18 3.18
N THR A 114 -4.21 -16.78 2.76
CA THR A 114 -4.13 -17.56 1.51
C THR A 114 -4.82 -18.92 1.60
N GLN A 115 -5.20 -19.37 2.82
CA GLN A 115 -6.00 -20.56 3.05
C GLN A 115 -7.51 -20.30 2.91
N HIS A 116 -7.94 -19.05 2.86
CA HIS A 116 -9.34 -18.71 2.63
C HIS A 116 -9.79 -19.22 1.24
N PRO A 117 -10.88 -20.00 1.12
CA PRO A 117 -11.26 -20.69 -0.12
C PRO A 117 -11.30 -19.78 -1.35
N HIS A 118 -11.89 -18.58 -1.20
CA HIS A 118 -11.98 -17.64 -2.31
C HIS A 118 -10.61 -17.11 -2.77
N ILE A 119 -9.68 -16.85 -1.85
CA ILE A 119 -8.32 -16.41 -2.19
C ILE A 119 -7.55 -17.56 -2.81
N GLN A 120 -7.66 -18.74 -2.21
CA GLN A 120 -6.95 -19.93 -2.64
C GLN A 120 -7.35 -20.34 -4.06
N ASP A 121 -8.66 -20.39 -4.36
CA ASP A 121 -9.16 -20.71 -5.70
C ASP A 121 -8.74 -19.67 -6.73
N HIS A 122 -8.80 -18.39 -6.37
CA HIS A 122 -8.37 -17.29 -7.23
C HIS A 122 -6.89 -17.41 -7.57
N PHE A 123 -6.03 -17.66 -6.57
CA PHE A 123 -4.59 -17.83 -6.73
C PHE A 123 -4.26 -19.06 -7.56
N LYS A 124 -4.81 -20.23 -7.20
CA LYS A 124 -4.61 -21.50 -7.91
C LYS A 124 -4.93 -21.35 -9.39
N ARG A 125 -6.08 -20.76 -9.72
CA ARG A 125 -6.51 -20.56 -11.11
C ARG A 125 -5.51 -19.72 -11.91
N LEU A 126 -5.12 -18.55 -11.38
CA LEU A 126 -4.23 -17.64 -12.10
C LEU A 126 -2.79 -18.16 -12.22
N LEU A 127 -2.26 -18.77 -11.16
CA LEU A 127 -0.92 -19.36 -11.17
C LEU A 127 -0.84 -20.62 -12.06
N THR A 128 -1.91 -21.41 -12.13
CA THR A 128 -2.00 -22.54 -13.07
C THR A 128 -1.96 -22.06 -14.52
N GLU A 129 -2.68 -20.97 -14.83
CA GLU A 129 -2.64 -20.40 -16.18
C GLU A 129 -1.27 -19.80 -16.50
N ALA A 130 -0.63 -19.10 -15.56
CA ALA A 130 0.74 -18.63 -15.71
C ALA A 130 1.73 -19.76 -15.98
N LYS A 131 1.61 -20.87 -15.25
CA LYS A 131 2.42 -22.08 -15.47
C LYS A 131 2.22 -22.66 -16.87
N ARG A 132 0.98 -22.65 -17.38
CA ARG A 132 0.66 -23.06 -18.75
C ARG A 132 1.28 -22.13 -19.79
N LEU A 133 1.25 -20.81 -19.57
CA LEU A 133 1.88 -19.83 -20.45
C LEU A 133 3.40 -20.01 -20.49
N MET A 134 4.03 -20.21 -19.33
CA MET A 134 5.46 -20.42 -19.23
C MET A 134 5.92 -21.69 -19.96
N GLN A 135 5.17 -22.79 -19.82
CA GLN A 135 5.45 -24.04 -20.54
C GLN A 135 5.38 -23.89 -22.07
N ARG A 136 4.59 -22.93 -22.56
CA ARG A 136 4.47 -22.59 -23.98
C ARG A 136 5.52 -21.56 -24.43
N GLY A 137 6.47 -21.19 -23.58
CA GLY A 137 7.45 -20.15 -23.85
C GLY A 137 6.86 -18.73 -23.92
N LYS A 138 5.65 -18.52 -23.38
CA LYS A 138 5.00 -17.19 -23.37
C LYS A 138 5.36 -16.41 -22.10
N ARG A 139 5.29 -15.09 -22.22
CA ARG A 139 5.49 -14.16 -21.10
C ARG A 139 4.16 -13.83 -20.43
N PHE A 140 4.18 -13.69 -19.12
CA PHE A 140 3.00 -13.40 -18.32
C PHE A 140 3.31 -12.42 -17.18
N ALA A 141 2.27 -11.80 -16.65
CA ALA A 141 2.29 -11.10 -15.38
C ALA A 141 0.98 -11.40 -14.65
N VAL A 142 1.05 -12.03 -13.48
CA VAL A 142 -0.11 -12.29 -12.62
C VAL A 142 -0.12 -11.25 -11.52
N GLU A 143 -1.13 -10.38 -11.49
CA GLU A 143 -1.33 -9.39 -10.44
C GLU A 143 -2.41 -9.85 -9.46
N PHE A 144 -2.10 -9.79 -8.17
CA PHE A 144 -3.06 -9.90 -7.07
C PHE A 144 -3.15 -8.55 -6.37
N ASN A 145 -4.26 -7.82 -6.55
CA ASN A 145 -4.40 -6.46 -6.07
C ASN A 145 -5.52 -6.36 -5.02
N PHE A 146 -5.14 -6.07 -3.79
CA PHE A 146 -6.02 -5.92 -2.63
C PHE A 146 -6.35 -4.46 -2.33
N ASN A 147 -5.81 -3.49 -3.07
CA ASN A 147 -6.03 -2.06 -2.79
C ASN A 147 -7.52 -1.71 -2.74
N LYS A 148 -8.34 -2.25 -3.65
CA LYS A 148 -9.79 -2.00 -3.63
C LYS A 148 -10.48 -2.54 -2.38
N VAL A 149 -10.14 -3.76 -1.95
CA VAL A 149 -10.69 -4.37 -0.73
C VAL A 149 -10.32 -3.52 0.50
N ILE A 150 -9.12 -2.96 0.51
CA ILE A 150 -8.64 -2.08 1.58
C ILE A 150 -9.31 -0.70 1.52
N GLU A 151 -9.51 -0.15 0.32
CA GLU A 151 -10.26 1.11 0.10
C GLU A 151 -11.71 0.98 0.58
N GLU A 152 -12.37 -0.14 0.26
CA GLU A 152 -13.73 -0.46 0.71
C GLU A 152 -13.80 -0.61 2.22
N TRP A 153 -12.85 -1.34 2.83
CA TRP A 153 -12.73 -1.44 4.28
C TRP A 153 -12.54 -0.08 4.94
N MET A 154 -11.67 0.76 4.38
CA MET A 154 -11.42 2.10 4.89
C MET A 154 -12.69 2.96 4.80
N HIS A 155 -13.39 2.94 3.66
CA HIS A 155 -14.68 3.62 3.53
C HIS A 155 -15.69 3.14 4.59
N SER A 156 -15.89 1.83 4.73
CA SER A 156 -16.80 1.27 5.75
C SER A 156 -16.40 1.68 7.17
N ALA A 157 -15.09 1.72 7.48
CA ALA A 157 -14.60 2.14 8.79
C ALA A 157 -14.96 3.60 9.09
N PHE A 158 -14.71 4.52 8.16
CA PHE A 158 -15.03 5.95 8.34
C PHE A 158 -16.53 6.23 8.40
N VAL A 159 -17.34 5.51 7.60
CA VAL A 159 -18.80 5.59 7.67
C VAL A 159 -19.31 5.08 9.02
N SER A 160 -18.81 3.94 9.49
CA SER A 160 -19.21 3.38 10.79
C SER A 160 -18.84 4.28 11.98
N ALA A 161 -17.78 5.07 11.84
CA ALA A 161 -17.33 6.07 12.80
C ALA A 161 -18.16 7.37 12.78
N GLY A 162 -19.11 7.52 11.84
CA GLY A 162 -19.86 8.76 11.64
C GLY A 162 -19.01 9.92 11.15
N LEU A 163 -17.82 9.63 10.57
CA LEU A 163 -16.93 10.64 10.00
C LEU A 163 -17.27 10.95 8.53
N ASP A 164 -17.91 10.01 7.85
CA ASP A 164 -18.30 10.10 6.46
C ASP A 164 -19.71 9.57 6.21
N ASP A 165 -20.37 10.12 5.20
CA ASP A 165 -21.70 9.70 4.79
C ASP A 165 -21.64 8.39 4.00
N ALA A 166 -22.59 7.48 4.27
CA ALA A 166 -22.72 6.22 3.53
C ALA A 166 -23.04 6.44 2.04
N ASP A 167 -23.65 7.57 1.70
CA ASP A 167 -24.20 7.87 0.38
C ASP A 167 -23.39 8.98 -0.32
N THR A 168 -22.13 8.68 -0.65
CA THR A 168 -21.24 9.58 -1.39
C THR A 168 -21.49 9.58 -2.91
N SER A 169 -22.71 9.24 -3.33
CA SER A 169 -23.05 8.88 -4.71
C SER A 169 -23.13 10.05 -5.71
N CYS A 170 -23.21 11.31 -5.29
CA CYS A 170 -23.44 12.40 -6.26
C CYS A 170 -22.33 13.46 -6.40
N PHE A 171 -21.44 13.63 -5.42
CA PHE A 171 -20.26 14.49 -5.60
C PHE A 171 -19.09 13.90 -4.82
N ARG A 172 -17.97 13.65 -5.50
CA ARG A 172 -16.69 13.13 -4.98
C ARG A 172 -16.12 14.01 -3.83
N ARG A 173 -16.80 14.08 -2.69
CA ARG A 173 -16.33 14.80 -1.51
C ARG A 173 -15.23 14.02 -0.82
N VAL A 174 -15.30 12.68 -0.85
CA VAL A 174 -14.33 11.82 -0.19
C VAL A 174 -13.81 10.78 -1.16
N LEU A 175 -12.48 10.64 -1.24
CA LEU A 175 -11.80 9.62 -2.03
C LEU A 175 -10.83 8.87 -1.13
N TYR A 176 -10.94 7.54 -1.15
CA TYR A 176 -10.04 6.63 -0.45
C TYR A 176 -9.07 6.03 -1.47
N VAL A 177 -7.79 5.99 -1.11
CA VAL A 177 -6.74 5.42 -1.94
C VAL A 177 -5.84 4.54 -1.08
N SER A 178 -5.66 3.29 -1.54
CA SER A 178 -4.70 2.36 -0.98
C SER A 178 -3.55 2.14 -1.97
N MET A 179 -2.32 2.15 -1.47
CA MET A 179 -1.12 1.86 -2.25
C MET A 179 -0.31 0.73 -1.61
N TYR A 180 0.37 -0.06 -2.45
CA TYR A 180 1.24 -1.17 -2.05
C TYR A 180 0.52 -2.41 -1.48
N GLY A 181 -0.81 -2.49 -1.55
CA GLY A 181 -1.58 -3.70 -1.29
C GLY A 181 -1.66 -4.64 -2.49
N ARG A 182 -0.54 -4.88 -3.20
CA ARG A 182 -0.52 -5.77 -4.37
C ARG A 182 0.78 -6.56 -4.47
N VAL A 183 0.71 -7.72 -5.13
CA VAL A 183 1.87 -8.52 -5.51
C VAL A 183 1.73 -9.00 -6.96
N THR A 184 2.82 -8.93 -7.70
CA THR A 184 2.91 -9.35 -9.10
C THR A 184 3.87 -10.53 -9.24
N VAL A 185 3.49 -11.60 -9.92
CA VAL A 185 4.40 -12.69 -10.33
C VAL A 185 4.61 -12.62 -11.84
N THR A 186 5.85 -12.52 -12.32
CA THR A 186 6.10 -12.31 -13.76
C THR A 186 7.41 -12.92 -14.23
N ASN A 187 7.46 -13.34 -15.50
CA ASN A 187 8.70 -13.73 -16.19
C ASN A 187 9.16 -12.69 -17.24
N HIS A 188 8.65 -11.45 -17.16
CA HIS A 188 9.04 -10.38 -18.08
C HIS A 188 9.19 -9.02 -17.41
N GLY A 189 8.23 -8.63 -16.55
CA GLY A 189 8.23 -7.34 -15.87
C GLY A 189 6.84 -6.91 -15.43
N GLU A 190 6.80 -6.05 -14.41
CA GLU A 190 5.55 -5.49 -13.88
C GLU A 190 4.82 -4.64 -14.90
N ASN A 191 3.52 -4.47 -14.68
CA ASN A 191 2.78 -3.45 -15.40
C ASN A 191 3.12 -2.08 -14.81
N VAL A 192 3.82 -1.26 -15.58
CA VAL A 192 4.12 0.12 -15.21
C VAL A 192 2.85 0.96 -15.31
N GLU A 193 2.23 1.22 -14.16
CA GLU A 193 0.96 1.95 -14.06
C GLU A 193 1.02 3.38 -14.62
N LEU A 194 2.22 3.97 -14.64
CA LEU A 194 2.46 5.29 -15.21
C LEU A 194 1.98 5.39 -16.67
N PHE A 195 2.04 4.30 -17.42
CA PHE A 195 1.56 4.22 -18.80
C PHE A 195 0.13 3.67 -18.92
N THR A 196 -0.52 3.34 -17.81
CA THR A 196 -1.94 2.99 -17.78
C THR A 196 -2.76 4.19 -17.32
N CYS A 197 -3.45 4.83 -18.28
CA CYS A 197 -4.27 6.04 -18.08
C CYS A 197 -5.41 5.94 -17.03
N ARG A 198 -5.55 4.80 -16.32
CA ARG A 198 -6.60 4.56 -15.33
C ARG A 198 -6.44 5.42 -14.08
N ASP A 199 -5.20 5.67 -13.65
CA ASP A 199 -4.91 6.50 -12.47
C ASP A 199 -4.52 7.94 -12.84
N CYS A 200 -4.23 8.22 -14.12
CA CYS A 200 -4.02 9.58 -14.62
C CYS A 200 -5.25 10.47 -14.41
N ILE A 201 -6.45 9.90 -14.34
CA ILE A 201 -7.71 10.60 -14.02
C ILE A 201 -7.82 10.93 -12.52
N LYS A 202 -7.15 10.17 -11.64
CA LYS A 202 -7.16 10.42 -10.18
C LYS A 202 -6.13 11.47 -9.78
N SER A 203 -5.04 11.61 -10.53
CA SER A 203 -4.04 12.66 -10.34
C SER A 203 -4.31 13.83 -11.29
N GLU A 204 -5.10 14.81 -10.85
CA GLU A 204 -5.50 15.98 -11.67
C GLU A 204 -4.32 16.78 -12.28
N GLY A 205 -3.07 16.57 -11.82
CA GLY A 205 -1.87 17.22 -12.36
C GLY A 205 -1.06 16.40 -13.38
N LEU A 206 -1.19 15.07 -13.43
CA LEU A 206 -0.21 14.23 -14.15
C LEU A 206 -0.41 14.29 -15.67
N ILE A 207 -1.66 14.34 -16.15
CA ILE A 207 -1.96 14.51 -17.58
C ILE A 207 -1.48 15.88 -18.08
N VAL A 208 -1.66 16.92 -17.27
CA VAL A 208 -1.21 18.28 -17.60
C VAL A 208 0.31 18.31 -17.70
N TRP A 209 1.03 17.75 -16.72
CA TRP A 209 2.49 17.63 -16.77
C TRP A 209 3.00 16.83 -17.97
N TRP A 210 2.30 15.75 -18.37
CA TRP A 210 2.66 14.95 -19.54
C TRP A 210 2.52 15.72 -20.85
N VAL A 211 1.46 16.51 -20.98
CA VAL A 211 1.20 17.34 -22.16
C VAL A 211 2.22 18.49 -22.27
N PHE A 212 2.60 19.10 -21.15
CA PHE A 212 3.52 20.25 -21.16
C PHE A 212 5.00 19.85 -21.20
N CYS A 213 5.40 18.75 -20.56
CA CYS A 213 6.82 18.45 -20.37
C CYS A 213 7.40 17.46 -21.39
N PHE A 214 6.59 16.61 -22.02
CA PHE A 214 7.14 15.60 -22.94
C PHE A 214 6.14 15.12 -24.01
N PRO A 215 6.10 15.73 -25.20
CA PRO A 215 5.37 15.17 -26.35
C PRO A 215 5.83 13.74 -26.70
N CYS A 216 7.05 13.34 -26.35
CA CYS A 216 7.48 11.95 -26.52
C CYS A 216 6.75 10.96 -25.59
N CYS A 217 6.31 11.38 -24.39
CA CYS A 217 5.56 10.53 -23.47
C CYS A 217 4.17 10.16 -24.04
N MET A 218 3.57 11.04 -24.84
CA MET A 218 2.33 10.76 -25.57
C MET A 218 2.51 9.67 -26.63
N CYS A 219 3.72 9.49 -27.19
CA CYS A 219 4.05 8.38 -28.07
C CYS A 219 4.46 7.12 -27.31
N VAL A 220 5.22 7.25 -26.22
CA VAL A 220 5.71 6.10 -25.42
C VAL A 220 4.55 5.32 -24.80
N CYS A 221 3.50 5.99 -24.31
CA CYS A 221 2.35 5.32 -23.69
C CYS A 221 1.62 4.33 -24.62
N PRO A 222 1.14 4.72 -25.83
CA PRO A 222 0.51 3.79 -26.75
C PRO A 222 1.48 2.72 -27.26
N ILE A 223 2.76 3.05 -27.49
CA ILE A 223 3.79 2.08 -27.88
C ILE A 223 3.99 1.03 -26.78
N TYR A 224 4.11 1.45 -25.51
CA TYR A 224 4.23 0.55 -24.37
C TYR A 224 3.01 -0.35 -24.25
N LYS A 225 1.79 0.20 -24.34
CA LYS A 225 0.55 -0.58 -24.28
C LYS A 225 0.49 -1.62 -25.40
N LEU A 226 0.82 -1.23 -26.63
CA LEU A 226 0.84 -2.15 -27.77
C LEU A 226 1.91 -3.22 -27.58
N HIS A 227 3.13 -2.84 -27.21
CA HIS A 227 4.23 -3.77 -26.94
C HIS A 227 3.84 -4.78 -25.86
N ARG A 228 3.25 -4.31 -24.75
CA ARG A 228 2.80 -5.19 -23.66
C ARG A 228 1.69 -6.12 -24.12
N ALA A 229 0.66 -5.60 -24.81
CA ALA A 229 -0.43 -6.42 -25.34
C ALA A 229 0.04 -7.51 -26.30
N LEU A 230 1.11 -7.25 -27.08
CA LEU A 230 1.69 -8.22 -28.01
C LEU A 230 2.63 -9.23 -27.32
N ARG A 231 3.35 -8.81 -26.28
CA ARG A 231 4.44 -9.61 -25.69
C ARG A 231 4.06 -10.33 -24.41
N VAL A 232 3.11 -9.81 -23.63
CA VAL A 232 2.81 -10.25 -22.26
C VAL A 232 1.33 -10.53 -22.14
N THR A 233 0.99 -11.65 -21.51
CA THR A 233 -0.38 -11.91 -21.06
C THR A 233 -0.52 -11.45 -19.61
N ASP A 234 -1.22 -10.35 -19.40
CA ASP A 234 -1.61 -9.88 -18.07
C ASP A 234 -2.77 -10.72 -17.54
N LEU A 235 -2.62 -11.24 -16.32
CA LEU A 235 -3.58 -12.08 -15.62
C LEU A 235 -3.90 -11.46 -14.26
N GLY A 236 -5.14 -11.63 -13.79
CA GLY A 236 -5.57 -11.16 -12.48
C GLY A 236 -5.98 -9.69 -12.45
N GLY A 237 -5.62 -8.98 -11.38
CA GLY A 237 -6.05 -7.61 -11.08
C GLY A 237 -6.69 -7.49 -9.70
N PRO A 238 -7.68 -6.59 -9.51
CA PRO A 238 -8.36 -6.43 -8.23
C PRO A 238 -9.03 -7.72 -7.77
N VAL A 239 -8.71 -8.14 -6.54
CA VAL A 239 -9.39 -9.26 -5.89
C VAL A 239 -10.79 -8.79 -5.52
N ALA A 240 -11.80 -9.52 -5.98
CA ALA A 240 -13.21 -9.25 -5.72
C ALA A 240 -13.81 -10.34 -4.81
N GLY A 241 -15.00 -10.10 -4.25
CA GLY A 241 -15.75 -11.14 -3.51
C GLY A 241 -15.18 -11.48 -2.13
N VAL A 242 -14.28 -10.64 -1.60
CA VAL A 242 -13.72 -10.77 -0.25
C VAL A 242 -13.83 -9.45 0.48
N THR A 243 -13.98 -9.51 1.79
CA THR A 243 -14.00 -8.34 2.66
C THR A 243 -12.75 -8.30 3.53
N ALA A 244 -12.28 -7.09 3.81
CA ALA A 244 -11.27 -6.86 4.81
C ALA A 244 -11.92 -6.67 6.19
N THR A 245 -11.26 -7.21 7.20
CA THR A 245 -11.67 -7.11 8.60
C THR A 245 -10.57 -6.45 9.41
N ALA A 246 -10.94 -5.63 10.37
CA ALA A 246 -9.97 -5.09 11.32
C ALA A 246 -9.58 -6.21 12.29
N PHE A 247 -8.29 -6.39 12.55
CA PHE A 247 -7.83 -7.17 13.68
C PHE A 247 -7.10 -6.27 14.67
N LEU A 248 -7.54 -6.31 15.92
CA LEU A 248 -6.88 -5.64 17.02
C LEU A 248 -6.03 -6.68 17.75
N PRO A 249 -4.70 -6.56 17.72
CA PRO A 249 -3.84 -7.52 18.41
C PRO A 249 -3.84 -7.35 19.94
N LEU A 250 -4.55 -6.37 20.49
CA LEU A 250 -4.80 -6.19 21.93
C LEU A 250 -6.28 -6.42 22.22
N GLY A 251 -6.54 -7.30 23.20
CA GLY A 251 -7.82 -7.99 23.43
C GLY A 251 -9.04 -7.09 23.64
N GLU A 252 -10.21 -7.73 23.57
CA GLU A 252 -11.54 -7.16 23.78
C GLU A 252 -11.56 -6.05 24.85
N ILE A 253 -11.85 -4.83 24.42
CA ILE A 253 -12.29 -3.76 25.32
C ILE A 253 -13.79 -3.98 25.52
N VAL A 254 -14.12 -4.70 26.59
CA VAL A 254 -15.48 -4.72 27.14
C VAL A 254 -15.79 -3.31 27.64
N GLY A 255 -16.69 -2.61 26.94
CA GLY A 255 -17.27 -1.36 27.40
C GLY A 255 -16.32 -0.17 27.41
N GLY A 256 -15.96 0.34 26.23
CA GLY A 256 -15.20 1.58 26.09
C GLY A 256 -15.15 2.02 24.63
N ASP A 257 -15.61 3.24 24.38
CA ASP A 257 -15.71 3.94 23.10
C ASP A 257 -14.51 3.72 22.15
N TRP A 258 -14.81 3.41 20.90
CA TRP A 258 -13.94 3.52 19.72
C TRP A 258 -13.36 4.94 19.48
N ARG A 259 -13.62 5.89 20.39
CA ARG A 259 -13.21 7.30 20.33
C ARG A 259 -11.70 7.50 20.52
N ASP A 260 -11.00 6.63 21.25
CA ASP A 260 -9.55 6.78 21.46
C ASP A 260 -8.70 6.26 20.27
N TRP A 261 -9.27 5.42 19.39
CA TRP A 261 -8.60 4.95 18.18
C TRP A 261 -8.74 5.95 17.00
N LEU A 262 -9.79 6.76 17.04
CA LEU A 262 -10.04 7.85 16.09
C LEU A 262 -9.32 9.15 16.44
N ASP A 263 -8.79 9.29 17.66
CA ASP A 263 -8.11 10.51 18.09
C ASP A 263 -6.73 10.71 17.46
N VAL A 264 -6.17 9.72 16.73
CA VAL A 264 -4.78 9.76 16.23
C VAL A 264 -4.64 9.54 14.72
N LEU A 265 -5.75 9.52 13.98
CA LEU A 265 -5.73 10.27 12.71
C LEU A 265 -5.69 11.80 12.95
N ARG A 266 -5.82 12.29 14.22
CA ARG A 266 -5.94 13.71 14.61
C ARG A 266 -4.68 14.46 15.08
N THR A 267 -3.45 14.04 14.83
CA THR A 267 -2.34 15.03 14.80
C THR A 267 -1.87 15.27 13.37
N PRO A 268 -2.56 16.15 12.61
CA PRO A 268 -1.96 16.75 11.42
C PRO A 268 -0.84 17.64 11.95
N ASN A 269 0.40 17.40 11.53
CA ASN A 269 1.51 18.27 11.90
C ASN A 269 1.14 19.71 11.53
N ARG A 270 0.93 20.52 12.58
CA ARG A 270 0.87 21.98 12.67
C ARG A 270 0.68 22.71 11.34
N GLN A 271 -0.56 23.17 11.08
CA GLN A 271 -0.71 24.38 10.27
C GLN A 271 0.00 25.53 11.00
N PHE A 272 0.78 26.30 10.24
CA PHE A 272 1.19 27.64 10.65
C PHE A 272 -0.03 28.39 11.19
N ALA A 273 0.18 29.00 12.35
CA ALA A 273 -0.81 29.73 13.12
C ALA A 273 -1.52 30.80 12.29
N LEU A 274 -2.84 30.89 12.42
CA LEU A 274 -3.52 32.18 12.44
C LEU A 274 -4.58 32.14 13.55
N LEU A 275 -4.26 32.86 14.62
CA LEU A 275 -5.19 33.27 15.68
C LEU A 275 -6.34 34.11 15.07
N PRO A 276 -7.54 34.11 15.66
CA PRO A 276 -8.58 35.05 15.28
C PRO A 276 -8.27 36.39 15.94
N LEU A 277 -8.05 37.44 15.15
CA LEU A 277 -8.12 38.81 15.63
C LEU A 277 -8.94 39.66 14.66
N SER A 278 -9.92 40.31 15.28
CA SER A 278 -10.73 41.41 14.79
C SER A 278 -9.99 42.38 13.87
N ARG A 279 -10.67 42.76 12.80
CA ARG A 279 -10.74 44.11 12.20
C ARG A 279 -9.61 45.07 12.62
N ALA A 280 -8.53 45.13 11.84
CA ALA A 280 -7.74 46.34 11.66
C ALA A 280 -6.97 46.28 10.33
N GLU A 281 -7.03 47.43 9.66
CA GLU A 281 -6.38 48.00 8.48
C GLU A 281 -5.16 47.33 7.81
N ALA A 282 -5.09 47.61 6.51
CA ALA A 282 -4.08 47.19 5.57
C ALA A 282 -2.66 47.70 5.90
N THR A 283 -1.66 46.85 5.70
CA THR A 283 -0.33 47.31 5.28
C THR A 283 0.38 46.20 4.48
N VAL A 284 0.96 46.61 3.35
CA VAL A 284 1.77 45.80 2.44
C VAL A 284 3.16 45.57 3.05
N SER A 285 3.67 44.33 2.98
CA SER A 285 5.11 44.07 3.12
C SER A 285 5.53 42.79 2.37
N GLN A 286 6.69 42.86 1.72
CA GLN A 286 7.29 41.87 0.83
C GLN A 286 7.94 40.69 1.58
N GLY A 287 8.09 39.54 0.90
CA GLY A 287 8.44 38.22 1.45
C GLY A 287 9.89 37.99 1.94
N PRO A 288 10.26 36.72 2.21
CA PRO A 288 11.34 36.10 1.42
C PRO A 288 11.11 34.61 1.07
N SER A 289 12.15 34.01 0.48
CA SER A 289 12.20 33.06 -0.65
C SER A 289 12.11 31.56 -0.37
N VAL A 290 11.78 30.85 -1.46
CA VAL A 290 11.86 29.40 -1.69
C VAL A 290 13.33 28.94 -1.63
N GLN A 291 13.80 28.45 -0.47
CA GLN A 291 15.12 27.80 -0.39
C GLN A 291 15.25 26.74 0.71
N THR A 292 14.22 26.52 1.53
CA THR A 292 14.32 25.64 2.72
C THR A 292 13.88 24.18 2.51
N MET A 293 13.44 23.80 1.30
CA MET A 293 12.94 22.43 1.03
C MET A 293 13.95 21.52 0.32
N GLU A 294 14.90 22.07 -0.44
CA GLU A 294 15.94 21.28 -1.13
C GLU A 294 17.05 20.84 -0.16
N ASP A 295 17.37 21.65 0.84
CA ASP A 295 18.40 21.35 1.84
C ASP A 295 18.02 20.16 2.75
N SER A 296 16.73 19.92 2.97
CA SER A 296 16.26 18.83 3.83
C SER A 296 16.28 17.47 3.14
N LEU A 297 16.15 17.41 1.80
CA LEU A 297 16.24 16.16 1.04
C LEU A 297 17.71 15.79 0.75
N ALA A 298 18.57 16.78 0.56
CA ALA A 298 20.01 16.56 0.36
C ALA A 298 20.70 16.03 1.62
N ALA A 299 20.27 16.48 2.81
CA ALA A 299 20.81 16.00 4.08
C ALA A 299 20.47 14.51 4.36
N GLU A 300 19.26 14.06 3.98
CA GLU A 300 18.82 12.67 4.19
C GLU A 300 19.55 11.69 3.24
N GLN A 301 19.86 12.11 2.01
CA GLN A 301 20.67 11.32 1.06
C GLN A 301 22.16 11.28 1.43
N LEU A 302 22.69 12.30 2.11
CA LEU A 302 24.10 12.33 2.53
C LEU A 302 24.40 11.43 3.73
N GLU A 303 23.44 11.27 4.66
CA GLU A 303 23.57 10.31 5.78
C GLU A 303 23.48 8.85 5.30
N GLU A 304 22.63 8.56 4.32
CA GLU A 304 22.45 7.22 3.76
C GLU A 304 23.70 6.70 3.02
N ASN A 305 24.40 7.56 2.29
CA ASN A 305 25.67 7.20 1.65
C ASN A 305 26.79 6.96 2.68
N ARG A 306 26.74 7.65 3.83
CA ARG A 306 27.76 7.54 4.88
C ARG A 306 27.63 6.26 5.71
N GLU A 307 26.43 5.71 5.85
CA GLU A 307 26.21 4.39 6.47
C GLU A 307 26.64 3.24 5.57
N ASN A 308 26.45 3.36 4.24
CA ASN A 308 26.90 2.34 3.29
C ASN A 308 28.44 2.27 3.16
N ASP A 309 29.13 3.41 3.18
CA ASP A 309 30.61 3.42 3.12
C ASP A 309 31.26 2.81 4.38
N ASN A 310 30.63 2.97 5.55
CA ASN A 310 31.11 2.36 6.79
C ASN A 310 30.86 0.85 6.87
N ALA A 311 29.89 0.31 6.12
CA ALA A 311 29.64 -1.13 6.05
C ALA A 311 30.64 -1.87 5.14
N VAL A 312 31.29 -1.18 4.20
CA VAL A 312 32.24 -1.76 3.24
C VAL A 312 33.67 -1.80 3.80
N LEU A 313 34.03 -0.90 4.73
CA LEU A 313 35.37 -0.83 5.34
C LEU A 313 35.55 -1.75 6.57
N GLY A 314 34.52 -2.51 6.94
CA GLY A 314 34.52 -3.42 8.09
C GLY A 314 34.66 -4.91 7.76
N GLN A 315 35.03 -5.26 6.52
CA GLN A 315 35.33 -6.64 6.09
C GLN A 315 36.81 -6.81 5.76
#